data_AF-A0A8J6Z776-F1
#
_entry.id   AF-A0A8J6Z776-F1
#
_cell.length_a   1.000
_cell.length_b   1.000
_cell.length_c   1.000
_cell.angle_alpha   90.00
_cell.angle_beta   90.00
_cell.angle_gamma   90.00
#
_symmetry.space_group_name_H-M   'P 1'
#
loop_
_entity.id
_entity.type
_entity.pdbx_description
1 polymer ?
#
loop_
_entity_poly.entity_id
_entity_poly.type
_entity_poly.pdbx_seq_one_letter_code
_entity_poly.pdbx_strand_id
1 'polypeptide(L)'
;MKQVGIFGKRKSGKSALMYALTRQKIIQDASFSAMEISGVTKVMLVDTVGVDVEGSTAEKSAQSVEVALMLITDDSFELELGWISKLRKGGSSVIVVISRADLFADGGAALAAAVEEISGQKVLCVSAETGAGVAELDEEINRRLKE
;
A
#
# COMPACT_ATOMS: atom_id res chain seq x y z
N MET A 1 3.18 3.28 18.05
CA MET A 1 3.94 2.89 16.84
C MET A 1 2.96 3.01 15.70
N LYS A 2 3.27 3.77 14.65
CA LYS A 2 2.36 3.88 13.50
C LYS A 2 2.53 2.64 12.61
N GLN A 3 1.45 2.13 12.04
CA GLN A 3 1.42 0.95 11.19
C GLN A 3 0.93 1.33 9.79
N VAL A 4 1.65 0.85 8.78
CA VAL A 4 1.31 0.98 7.37
C VAL A 4 1.01 -0.42 6.84
N GLY A 5 -0.27 -0.69 6.55
CA GLY A 5 -0.67 -1.98 5.96
C GLY A 5 -0.65 -1.94 4.44
N ILE A 6 -0.20 -3.03 3.81
CA ILE A 6 -0.22 -3.20 2.35
C ILE A 6 -1.27 -4.24 1.99
N PHE A 7 -2.30 -3.83 1.24
CA PHE A 7 -3.50 -4.60 0.91
C PHE A 7 -3.67 -4.77 -0.62
N GLY A 8 -4.66 -5.57 -1.03
CA GLY A 8 -4.98 -5.88 -2.44
C GLY A 8 -4.95 -7.39 -2.73
N LYS A 9 -5.40 -7.82 -3.91
CA LYS A 9 -5.44 -9.25 -4.33
C LYS A 9 -4.08 -9.99 -4.21
N ARG A 10 -4.10 -11.31 -4.14
CA ARG A 10 -2.91 -12.15 -4.35
C ARG A 10 -2.21 -11.77 -5.66
N LYS A 11 -0.87 -11.84 -5.68
CA LYS A 11 -0.01 -11.46 -6.81
C LYS A 11 -0.03 -9.97 -7.20
N SER A 12 -0.70 -9.09 -6.45
CA SER A 12 -0.65 -7.62 -6.66
C SER A 12 0.70 -6.97 -6.36
N GLY A 13 1.74 -7.73 -6.00
CA GLY A 13 3.08 -7.21 -5.75
C GLY A 13 3.34 -6.64 -4.34
N LYS A 14 2.44 -6.84 -3.36
CA LYS A 14 2.60 -6.33 -1.98
C LYS A 14 3.99 -6.54 -1.38
N SER A 15 4.47 -7.78 -1.35
CA SER A 15 5.80 -8.12 -0.81
C SER A 15 6.93 -7.44 -1.60
N ALA A 16 6.82 -7.36 -2.92
CA ALA A 16 7.80 -6.68 -3.77
C ALA A 16 7.84 -5.16 -3.48
N LEU A 17 6.67 -4.54 -3.29
CA LEU A 17 6.57 -3.13 -2.91
C LEU A 17 7.13 -2.87 -1.50
N MET A 18 6.88 -3.77 -0.54
CA MET A 18 7.50 -3.72 0.79
C MET A 18 9.04 -3.75 0.69
N TYR A 19 9.60 -4.62 -0.17
CA TYR A 19 11.04 -4.64 -0.43
C TYR A 19 11.54 -3.38 -1.15
N ALA A 20 10.75 -2.78 -2.05
CA ALA A 20 11.12 -1.54 -2.72
C ALA A 20 11.15 -0.33 -1.76
N LEU A 21 10.12 -0.17 -0.92
CA LEU A 21 10.03 0.89 0.09
C LEU A 21 11.15 0.79 1.13
N THR A 22 11.40 -0.42 1.67
CA THR A 22 12.52 -0.63 2.62
C THR A 22 13.88 -0.33 2.01
N ARG A 23 14.09 -0.64 0.72
CA ARG A 23 15.31 -0.28 -0.04
C ARG A 23 15.48 1.22 -0.27
N GLN A 24 14.41 2.02 -0.34
CA GLN A 24 14.53 3.46 -0.61
C GLN A 24 14.97 4.30 0.59
N LYS A 25 14.58 3.92 1.84
CA LYS A 25 15.39 4.02 3.09
C LYS A 25 14.59 3.81 4.39
N ILE A 26 14.46 2.56 4.84
CA ILE A 26 14.27 2.18 6.27
C ILE A 26 15.00 0.84 6.52
N ILE A 27 15.99 0.67 7.41
CA ILE A 27 16.77 1.59 8.29
C ILE A 27 18.17 0.96 8.53
N GLN A 28 19.16 1.67 9.11
CA GLN A 28 20.39 1.06 9.67
C GLN A 28 20.09 0.27 10.97
N ASP A 29 19.36 -0.84 10.88
CA ASP A 29 19.47 -1.95 11.83
C ASP A 29 18.59 -3.11 11.36
N ALA A 30 19.12 -4.33 11.48
CA ALA A 30 18.43 -5.52 10.99
C ALA A 30 17.38 -6.00 11.99
N SER A 31 16.09 -5.87 11.66
CA SER A 31 15.03 -6.88 11.91
C SER A 31 13.62 -6.35 11.59
N PHE A 32 13.13 -6.59 10.37
CA PHE A 32 11.68 -6.59 10.10
C PHE A 32 11.05 -7.91 10.59
N SER A 33 11.13 -8.09 11.91
CA SER A 33 10.45 -9.10 12.71
C SER A 33 10.52 -8.64 14.16
N ALA A 34 9.63 -7.71 14.51
CA ALA A 34 9.40 -7.16 15.86
C ALA A 34 10.66 -6.82 16.68
N MET A 35 11.27 -5.64 16.47
CA MET A 35 12.10 -5.01 17.51
C MET A 35 12.08 -3.48 17.51
N GLU A 36 12.21 -2.90 18.70
CA GLU A 36 12.17 -1.47 18.94
C GLU A 36 13.57 -0.82 18.90
N ILE A 37 13.73 0.29 18.15
CA ILE A 37 14.86 1.22 18.32
C ILE A 37 14.37 2.66 18.47
N SER A 38 15.00 3.42 19.37
CA SER A 38 14.54 4.72 19.88
C SER A 38 14.57 5.87 18.87
N GLY A 39 13.66 6.84 19.04
CA GLY A 39 13.84 8.22 18.56
C GLY A 39 13.29 8.57 17.18
N VAL A 40 13.01 7.58 16.33
CA VAL A 40 12.35 7.79 15.02
C VAL A 40 10.91 7.28 15.08
N THR A 41 9.99 7.91 14.34
CA THR A 41 8.60 7.46 14.23
C THR A 41 8.57 6.04 13.69
N LYS A 42 8.44 5.04 14.58
CA LYS A 42 8.39 3.62 14.20
C LYS A 42 7.20 3.37 13.28
N VAL A 43 7.49 3.04 12.03
CA VAL A 43 6.53 2.61 11.02
C VAL A 43 6.68 1.10 10.83
N MET A 44 5.64 0.34 11.17
CA MET A 44 5.58 -1.08 10.87
C MET A 44 4.89 -1.30 9.53
N LEU A 45 5.61 -1.82 8.54
CA LEU A 45 5.03 -2.30 7.28
C LEU A 45 4.43 -3.69 7.51
N VAL A 46 3.16 -3.88 7.14
CA VAL A 46 2.43 -5.15 7.26
C VAL A 46 2.02 -5.64 5.88
N ASP A 47 2.69 -6.69 5.37
CA ASP A 47 2.24 -7.43 4.18
C ASP A 47 1.07 -8.34 4.57
N THR A 48 -0.12 -8.12 4.00
CA THR A 48 -1.29 -8.95 4.31
C THR A 48 -1.41 -10.14 3.34
N VAL A 49 -2.09 -11.19 3.79
CA VAL A 49 -2.69 -12.16 2.86
C VAL A 49 -3.59 -11.39 1.87
N GLY A 50 -3.65 -11.86 0.62
CA GLY A 50 -4.49 -11.22 -0.41
C GLY A 50 -5.95 -11.13 0.02
N VAL A 51 -6.57 -9.98 -0.24
CA VAL A 51 -7.94 -9.70 0.23
C VAL A 51 -9.03 -10.53 -0.48
N ASP A 52 -8.66 -11.23 -1.55
CA ASP A 52 -9.43 -12.24 -2.28
C ASP A 52 -9.45 -13.62 -1.61
N VAL A 53 -8.75 -13.79 -0.47
CA VAL A 53 -8.70 -15.04 0.29
C VAL A 53 -9.70 -15.00 1.43
N GLU A 54 -10.67 -15.91 1.40
CA GLU A 54 -11.62 -16.15 2.48
C GLU A 54 -10.89 -16.54 3.79
N GLY A 55 -11.34 -16.01 4.93
CA GLY A 55 -10.70 -16.24 6.23
C GLY A 55 -9.33 -15.58 6.40
N SER A 56 -8.92 -14.67 5.50
CA SER A 56 -7.63 -13.98 5.59
C SER A 56 -7.47 -13.10 6.85
N THR A 57 -6.23 -12.94 7.29
CA THR A 57 -5.86 -12.04 8.40
C THR A 57 -5.89 -10.55 8.03
N ALA A 58 -6.24 -10.21 6.79
CA ALA A 58 -6.36 -8.83 6.32
C ALA A 58 -7.38 -8.03 7.15
N GLU A 59 -8.49 -8.64 7.60
CA GLU A 59 -9.49 -7.95 8.43
C GLU A 59 -8.94 -7.55 9.81
N LYS A 60 -8.12 -8.43 10.41
CA LYS A 60 -7.46 -8.15 11.69
C LYS A 60 -6.39 -7.07 11.53
N SER A 61 -5.65 -7.12 10.44
CA SER A 61 -4.63 -6.12 10.10
C SER A 61 -5.25 -4.73 9.87
N ALA A 62 -6.42 -4.66 9.25
CA ALA A 62 -7.16 -3.43 9.00
C ALA A 62 -7.63 -2.71 10.27
N GLN A 63 -7.67 -3.38 11.44
CA GLN A 63 -8.07 -2.78 12.71
C GLN A 63 -6.96 -1.99 13.41
N SER A 64 -5.70 -2.15 12.99
CA SER A 64 -4.53 -1.58 13.68
C SER A 64 -3.65 -0.66 12.80
N VAL A 65 -4.08 -0.36 11.57
CA VAL A 65 -3.29 0.43 10.61
C VAL A 65 -3.80 1.87 10.49
N GLU A 66 -2.92 2.84 10.79
CA GLU A 66 -3.20 4.26 10.58
C GLU A 66 -3.18 4.63 9.09
N VAL A 67 -2.30 4.00 8.29
CA VAL A 67 -2.21 4.20 6.85
C VAL A 67 -2.34 2.86 6.13
N ALA A 68 -3.12 2.82 5.05
CA ALA A 68 -3.31 1.62 4.24
C ALA A 68 -3.00 1.89 2.77
N LEU A 69 -2.08 1.10 2.22
CA LEU A 69 -1.77 1.06 0.79
C LEU A 69 -2.69 0.04 0.13
N MET A 70 -3.60 0.46 -0.74
CA MET A 70 -4.42 -0.45 -1.54
C MET A 70 -3.80 -0.65 -2.92
N LEU A 71 -3.35 -1.87 -3.22
CA LEU A 71 -2.74 -2.19 -4.51
C LEU A 71 -3.77 -2.76 -5.49
N ILE A 72 -3.85 -2.14 -6.67
CA ILE A 72 -4.69 -2.55 -7.81
C ILE A 72 -3.77 -2.93 -8.99
N THR A 73 -4.09 -4.00 -9.71
CA THR A 73 -3.27 -4.54 -10.84
C THR A 73 -4.05 -4.87 -12.11
N ASP A 74 -5.35 -4.68 -12.10
CA ASP A 74 -6.26 -5.07 -13.19
C ASP A 74 -7.53 -4.21 -13.11
N ASP A 75 -8.36 -4.31 -14.15
CA ASP A 75 -9.62 -3.59 -14.32
C ASP A 75 -10.77 -4.10 -13.42
N SER A 76 -10.65 -5.28 -12.80
CA SER A 76 -11.64 -5.84 -11.88
C SER A 76 -11.40 -5.39 -10.42
N PHE A 77 -11.28 -4.09 -10.18
CA PHE A 77 -10.90 -3.53 -8.87
C PHE A 77 -12.07 -3.32 -7.89
N GLU A 78 -13.21 -3.98 -8.09
CA GLU A 78 -14.41 -3.81 -7.23
C GLU A 78 -14.17 -4.27 -5.79
N LEU A 79 -13.37 -5.33 -5.62
CA LEU A 79 -13.00 -5.84 -4.30
C LEU A 79 -12.16 -4.82 -3.55
N GLU A 80 -11.14 -4.24 -4.21
CA GLU A 80 -10.31 -3.17 -3.69
C GLU A 80 -11.13 -1.93 -3.32
N LEU A 81 -12.12 -1.52 -4.12
CA LEU A 81 -13.04 -0.41 -3.78
C LEU A 81 -13.87 -0.70 -2.51
N GLY A 82 -14.33 -1.94 -2.35
CA GLY A 82 -14.96 -2.39 -1.12
C GLY A 82 -14.02 -2.27 0.09
N TRP A 83 -12.75 -2.61 -0.09
CA TRP A 83 -11.73 -2.49 0.95
C TRP A 83 -11.28 -1.06 1.24
N ILE A 84 -11.15 -0.14 0.27
CA ILE A 84 -10.82 1.27 0.56
C ILE A 84 -11.96 1.87 1.41
N SER A 85 -13.21 1.53 1.08
CA SER A 85 -14.39 1.95 1.84
C SER A 85 -14.38 1.41 3.27
N LYS A 86 -13.98 0.14 3.45
CA LYS A 86 -13.85 -0.51 4.76
C LYS A 86 -12.75 0.10 5.62
N LEU A 87 -11.56 0.32 5.04
CA LEU A 87 -10.40 0.90 5.70
C LEU A 87 -10.67 2.35 6.13
N ARG A 88 -11.23 3.19 5.25
CA ARG A 88 -11.64 4.56 5.60
C ARG A 88 -12.68 4.57 6.74
N LYS A 89 -13.67 3.66 6.73
CA LYS A 89 -14.65 3.50 7.82
C LYS A 89 -14.02 3.02 9.14
N GLY A 90 -12.91 2.28 9.07
CA GLY A 90 -12.09 1.90 10.23
C GLY A 90 -11.19 3.01 10.77
N GLY A 91 -11.14 4.17 10.12
CA GLY A 91 -10.30 5.31 10.50
C GLY A 91 -8.93 5.36 9.83
N SER A 92 -8.58 4.38 8.98
CA SER A 92 -7.30 4.38 8.26
C SER A 92 -7.27 5.41 7.12
N SER A 93 -6.18 6.15 7.01
CA SER A 93 -5.87 6.98 5.84
C SER A 93 -5.45 6.08 4.67
N VAL A 94 -6.22 6.08 3.59
CA VAL A 94 -5.96 5.19 2.44
C VAL A 94 -5.20 5.92 1.33
N ILE A 95 -4.15 5.28 0.83
CA ILE A 95 -3.41 5.63 -0.38
C ILE A 95 -3.71 4.53 -1.42
N VAL A 96 -4.19 4.91 -2.60
CA VAL A 96 -4.52 3.98 -3.68
C VAL A 96 -3.36 3.93 -4.68
N VAL A 97 -2.95 2.72 -5.06
CA VAL A 97 -1.75 2.50 -5.86
C VAL A 97 -2.06 1.53 -7.00
N ILE A 98 -1.80 1.94 -8.25
CA ILE A 98 -1.64 0.97 -9.34
C ILE A 98 -0.26 0.37 -9.19
N SER A 99 -0.18 -0.89 -8.78
CA SER A 99 1.09 -1.58 -8.61
C SER A 99 1.49 -2.33 -9.88
N ARG A 100 2.78 -2.62 -9.99
CA ARG A 100 3.37 -3.28 -11.18
C ARG A 100 3.14 -2.46 -12.45
N ALA A 101 3.23 -1.13 -12.33
CA ALA A 101 3.05 -0.16 -13.40
C ALA A 101 3.89 -0.47 -14.66
N ASP A 102 5.03 -1.15 -14.50
CA ASP A 102 5.91 -1.67 -15.55
C ASP A 102 5.25 -2.66 -16.53
N LEU A 103 4.15 -3.30 -16.15
CA LEU A 103 3.41 -4.24 -17.00
C LEU A 103 2.40 -3.56 -17.94
N PHE A 104 2.17 -2.25 -17.76
CA PHE A 104 1.23 -1.48 -18.55
C PHE A 104 1.97 -0.59 -19.55
N ALA A 105 1.54 -0.58 -20.81
CA ALA A 105 2.19 0.18 -21.88
C ALA A 105 2.19 1.71 -21.65
N ASP A 106 1.27 2.20 -20.84
CA ASP A 106 1.10 3.62 -20.44
C ASP A 106 1.54 3.89 -18.98
N GLY A 107 2.21 2.94 -18.33
CA GLY A 107 2.54 3.03 -16.90
C GLY A 107 1.34 2.89 -15.96
N GLY A 108 0.19 2.42 -16.46
CA GLY A 108 -1.04 2.22 -15.69
C GLY A 108 -1.92 3.48 -15.63
N ALA A 109 -1.63 4.51 -16.42
CA ALA A 109 -2.32 5.80 -16.37
C ALA A 109 -3.83 5.69 -16.66
N ALA A 110 -4.25 4.88 -17.63
CA ALA A 110 -5.66 4.65 -17.93
C ALA A 110 -6.40 3.93 -16.79
N LEU A 111 -5.74 2.97 -16.13
CA LEU A 111 -6.30 2.26 -14.97
C LEU A 111 -6.37 3.19 -13.75
N ALA A 112 -5.33 4.02 -13.53
CA ALA A 112 -5.35 5.05 -12.51
C ALA A 112 -6.54 5.98 -12.72
N ALA A 113 -6.73 6.56 -13.91
CA ALA A 113 -7.84 7.46 -14.21
C ALA A 113 -9.22 6.84 -13.93
N ALA A 114 -9.45 5.58 -14.31
CA ALA A 114 -10.70 4.88 -14.01
C ALA A 114 -10.93 4.67 -12.50
N VAL A 115 -9.86 4.39 -11.74
CA VAL A 115 -9.91 4.26 -10.27
C VAL A 115 -10.08 5.64 -9.61
N GLU A 116 -9.47 6.70 -10.12
CA GLU A 116 -9.63 8.08 -9.61
C GLU A 116 -11.08 8.55 -9.78
N GLU A 117 -11.69 8.33 -10.95
CA GLU A 117 -13.08 8.69 -11.27
C GLU A 117 -14.07 8.04 -10.29
N ILE A 118 -13.88 6.77 -9.96
CA ILE A 118 -14.80 6.01 -9.08
C ILE A 118 -14.50 6.24 -7.60
N SER A 119 -13.23 6.34 -7.20
CA SER A 119 -12.81 6.39 -5.78
C SER A 119 -12.74 7.79 -5.18
N GLY A 120 -12.73 8.83 -6.04
CA GLY A 120 -12.60 10.25 -5.67
C GLY A 120 -11.27 10.61 -5.02
N GLN A 121 -10.21 9.82 -5.24
CA GLN A 121 -8.87 10.03 -4.67
C GLN A 121 -7.80 9.96 -5.76
N LYS A 122 -6.73 10.74 -5.59
CA LYS A 122 -5.51 10.59 -6.38
C LYS A 122 -4.95 9.16 -6.24
N VAL A 123 -4.56 8.57 -7.36
CA VAL A 123 -3.93 7.24 -7.44
C VAL A 123 -2.45 7.40 -7.82
N LEU A 124 -1.57 6.59 -7.23
CA LEU A 124 -0.15 6.56 -7.57
C LEU A 124 0.19 5.33 -8.44
N CYS A 125 0.85 5.52 -9.57
CA CYS A 125 1.39 4.41 -10.36
C CYS A 125 2.80 4.04 -9.87
N VAL A 126 3.00 2.78 -9.46
CA VAL A 126 4.24 2.33 -8.82
C VAL A 126 4.71 1.00 -9.39
N SER A 127 6.00 0.94 -9.73
CA SER A 127 6.71 -0.28 -10.11
C SER A 127 7.80 -0.59 -9.08
N ALA A 128 7.64 -1.71 -8.37
CA ALA A 128 8.68 -2.22 -7.48
C ALA A 128 9.89 -2.80 -8.24
N GLU A 129 9.72 -3.15 -9.52
CA GLU A 129 10.76 -3.70 -10.39
C GLU A 129 11.70 -2.60 -10.91
N THR A 130 11.13 -1.50 -11.43
CA THR A 130 11.91 -0.38 -11.98
C THR A 130 12.22 0.72 -10.95
N GLY A 131 11.52 0.74 -9.82
CA GLY A 131 11.58 1.80 -8.81
C GLY A 131 10.74 3.03 -9.12
N ALA A 132 10.06 3.08 -10.28
CA ALA A 132 9.19 4.20 -10.66
C ALA A 132 8.04 4.38 -9.65
N GLY A 133 7.77 5.63 -9.26
CA GLY A 133 6.72 6.01 -8.31
C GLY A 133 6.98 5.67 -6.83
N VAL A 134 7.99 4.85 -6.51
CA VAL A 134 8.23 4.40 -5.12
C VAL A 134 8.62 5.57 -4.19
N ALA A 135 9.33 6.58 -4.71
CA ALA A 135 9.73 7.75 -3.91
C ALA A 135 8.55 8.68 -3.62
N GLU A 136 7.68 8.94 -4.60
CA GLU A 136 6.43 9.69 -4.42
C GLU A 136 5.49 8.98 -3.43
N LEU A 137 5.46 7.63 -3.48
CA LEU A 137 4.71 6.82 -2.52
C LEU A 137 5.27 6.95 -1.11
N ASP A 138 6.59 6.93 -0.90
CA ASP A 138 7.20 7.13 0.42
C ASP A 138 6.95 8.54 0.96
N GLU A 139 7.02 9.57 0.12
CA GLU A 139 6.66 10.95 0.49
C GLU A 139 5.18 11.06 0.91
N GLU A 140 4.26 10.46 0.15
CA GLU A 140 2.82 10.45 0.48
C GLU A 140 2.53 9.65 1.76
N ILE A 141 3.19 8.50 1.99
CA ILE A 141 3.13 7.75 3.25
C ILE A 141 3.57 8.65 4.42
N ASN A 142 4.74 9.28 4.30
CA ASN A 142 5.28 10.18 5.32
C ASN A 142 4.41 11.42 5.54
N ARG A 143 3.64 11.86 4.53
CA ARG A 143 2.65 12.93 4.65
C ARG A 143 1.43 12.47 5.44
N ARG A 144 0.79 11.37 5.06
CA ARG A 144 -0.37 10.79 5.80
C ARG A 144 -0.03 10.38 7.22
N LEU A 145 1.22 10.02 7.50
CA LEU A 145 1.70 9.69 8.85
C LEU A 145 1.96 10.93 9.74
N LYS A 146 1.86 12.16 9.22
CA LYS A 146 1.98 13.41 10.00
C LYS A 146 0.64 14.09 10.25
N GLU A 147 -0.38 13.71 9.46
CA GLU A 147 -1.80 13.93 9.75
C GLU A 147 -2.24 13.13 11.00
#